data_AF-A0A0K2GFR8-F1
#
_entry.id   AF-A0A0K2GFR8-F1
#
_cell.length_a   1.000
_cell.length_b   1.000
_cell.length_c   1.000
_cell.angle_alpha   90.00
_cell.angle_beta   90.00
_cell.angle_gamma   90.00
#
_symmetry.space_group_name_H-M   'P 1'
#
loop_
_entity.id
_entity.type
_entity.pdbx_description
1 polymer ?
#
loop_
_entity_poly.entity_id
_entity_poly.type
_entity_poly.pdbx_seq_one_letter_code
_entity_poly.pdbx_strand_id
1 'polypeptide(L)'
;MKGQRTVKRIVWLAISAVAVSVPVWVYAQRAMDVQTLPGLTSEVQRKDAQSGEILDRKTVETGTKELQEMIALGDKLWHSRDLPMSGNGQACNMCHADGSVTHPETYPKYKPQLGHVATVQEMMGWCIAIPNQGKPYPLGSKEMNALEAYMNWNNRGQIMEIGAAPSNS
;
A
#
# COMPACT_ATOMS: atom_id res chain seq x y z
N MET A 1 3.87 37.55 66.94
CA MET A 1 4.91 38.29 66.19
C MET A 1 5.92 37.30 65.64
N LYS A 2 6.20 37.36 64.32
CA LYS A 2 7.31 36.75 63.56
C LYS A 2 7.32 35.20 63.52
N GLY A 3 7.55 34.52 62.40
CA GLY A 3 8.00 34.96 61.08
C GLY A 3 7.72 33.89 60.01
N GLN A 4 7.31 34.39 58.85
CA GLN A 4 7.05 33.70 57.61
C GLN A 4 8.39 33.24 57.00
N ARG A 5 8.55 31.94 56.72
CA ARG A 5 9.57 31.45 55.77
C ARG A 5 8.87 30.84 54.58
N THR A 6 8.92 31.57 53.48
CA THR A 6 8.48 31.25 52.14
C THR A 6 9.33 30.12 51.56
N VAL A 7 8.74 28.94 51.36
CA VAL A 7 9.34 27.88 50.53
C VAL A 7 8.79 28.04 49.13
N LYS A 8 9.61 28.56 48.20
CA LYS A 8 9.30 28.63 46.77
C LYS A 8 9.13 27.21 46.24
N ARG A 9 7.91 26.83 45.87
CA ARG A 9 7.64 25.61 45.08
C ARG A 9 8.14 25.84 43.65
N ILE A 10 9.29 25.24 43.32
CA ILE A 10 9.74 25.10 41.93
C ILE A 10 8.96 23.91 41.36
N VAL A 11 7.92 24.21 40.59
CA VAL A 11 7.22 23.21 39.76
C VAL A 11 8.00 23.11 38.46
N TRP A 12 8.77 22.03 38.30
CA TRP A 12 9.32 21.66 37.00
C TRP A 12 8.17 21.08 36.15
N LEU A 13 7.63 21.89 35.24
CA LEU A 13 6.83 21.37 34.14
C LEU A 13 7.79 20.71 33.14
N ALA A 14 7.99 19.40 33.29
CA ALA A 14 8.52 18.57 32.22
C ALA A 14 7.43 18.48 31.14
N ILE A 15 7.46 19.42 30.19
CA ILE A 15 6.72 19.27 28.94
C ILE A 15 7.46 18.18 28.16
N SER A 16 6.95 16.95 28.23
CA SER A 16 7.37 15.89 27.33
C SER A 16 7.08 16.35 25.91
N ALA A 17 8.13 16.75 25.19
CA ALA A 17 8.07 16.92 23.76
C ALA A 17 7.84 15.53 23.15
N VAL A 18 6.57 15.15 22.97
CA VAL A 18 6.20 14.14 21.96
C VAL A 18 6.38 14.84 20.61
N ALA A 19 7.64 14.99 20.23
CA ALA A 19 8.02 15.49 18.93
C ALA A 19 7.47 14.51 17.90
N VAL A 20 6.63 15.04 17.01
CA VAL A 20 6.07 14.48 15.78
C VAL A 20 7.04 13.52 15.06
N SER A 21 7.12 12.28 15.53
CA SER A 21 7.92 11.18 14.94
C SER A 21 7.03 10.09 14.33
N VAL A 22 5.72 10.31 14.38
CA VAL A 22 4.66 9.43 13.84
C VAL A 22 4.90 9.01 12.38
N PRO A 23 5.50 9.79 11.46
CA PRO A 23 5.68 9.31 10.09
C PRO A 23 6.68 8.16 10.01
N VAL A 24 7.89 8.34 10.54
CA VAL A 24 8.99 7.38 10.30
C VAL A 24 8.74 6.05 11.00
N TRP A 25 8.21 6.06 12.22
CA TRP A 25 7.88 4.82 12.93
C TRP A 25 6.73 4.06 12.26
N VAL A 26 5.70 4.76 11.76
CA VAL A 26 4.60 4.12 11.02
C VAL A 26 5.07 3.57 9.67
N TYR A 27 5.92 4.29 8.93
CA TYR A 27 6.53 3.80 7.70
C TYR A 27 7.46 2.61 7.95
N ALA A 28 8.27 2.64 9.01
CA ALA A 28 9.12 1.52 9.39
C ALA A 28 8.29 0.31 9.83
N GLN A 29 7.23 0.52 10.60
CA GLN A 29 6.33 -0.56 11.02
C GLN A 29 5.63 -1.19 9.82
N ARG A 30 5.05 -0.40 8.89
CA ARG A 30 4.46 -0.93 7.66
C ARG A 30 5.46 -1.71 6.82
N ALA A 31 6.69 -1.22 6.70
CA ALA A 31 7.76 -1.95 5.99
C ALA A 31 8.10 -3.29 6.66
N MET A 32 8.10 -3.37 8.00
CA MET A 32 8.31 -4.61 8.74
C MET A 32 7.10 -5.56 8.66
N ASP A 33 5.88 -5.02 8.67
CA ASP A 33 4.64 -5.78 8.50
C ASP A 33 4.62 -6.46 7.13
N VAL A 34 5.13 -5.80 6.07
CA VAL A 34 5.29 -6.38 4.72
C VAL A 34 6.35 -7.50 4.68
N GLN A 35 7.40 -7.42 5.51
CA GLN A 35 8.43 -8.47 5.59
C GLN A 35 7.97 -9.70 6.39
N THR A 36 7.02 -9.51 7.32
CA THR A 36 6.53 -10.56 8.23
C THR A 36 5.15 -11.09 7.84
N LEU A 37 4.66 -10.76 6.64
CA LEU A 37 3.32 -11.13 6.16
C LEU A 37 3.05 -12.64 6.32
N PRO A 38 2.04 -13.02 7.13
CA PRO A 38 1.65 -14.41 7.28
C PRO A 38 1.27 -15.03 5.93
N GLY A 39 1.84 -16.20 5.62
CA GLY A 39 1.55 -16.96 4.40
C GLY A 39 2.60 -16.86 3.29
N LEU A 40 3.43 -15.81 3.25
CA LEU A 40 4.56 -15.74 2.30
C LEU A 40 5.81 -16.45 2.84
N THR A 41 6.10 -16.32 4.13
CA THR A 41 7.39 -16.73 4.71
C THR A 41 7.48 -18.22 5.08
N SER A 42 6.37 -18.94 5.10
CA SER A 42 6.31 -20.34 5.57
C SER A 42 6.25 -21.38 4.45
N GLU A 43 6.10 -20.97 3.18
CA GLU A 43 5.91 -21.90 2.08
C GLU A 43 7.23 -22.21 1.39
N VAL A 44 7.78 -23.40 1.67
CA VAL A 44 9.13 -23.83 1.22
C VAL A 44 9.08 -24.64 -0.08
N GLN A 45 7.89 -25.08 -0.50
CA GLN A 45 7.62 -25.77 -1.76
C GLN A 45 6.25 -25.36 -2.28
N ARG A 46 6.16 -25.09 -3.58
CA ARG A 46 4.93 -24.72 -4.28
C ARG A 46 4.82 -25.52 -5.56
N LYS A 47 3.63 -26.05 -5.82
CA LYS A 47 3.30 -26.60 -7.13
C LYS A 47 2.99 -25.42 -8.05
N ASP A 48 3.71 -25.31 -9.16
CA ASP A 48 3.37 -24.35 -10.21
C ASP A 48 1.94 -24.63 -10.68
N ALA A 49 1.11 -23.58 -10.70
CA ALA A 49 -0.32 -23.73 -10.96
C ALA A 49 -0.61 -24.10 -12.42
N GLN A 50 0.31 -23.80 -13.35
CA GLN A 50 0.11 -24.01 -14.78
C GLN A 50 0.71 -25.35 -15.25
N SER A 51 1.98 -25.61 -14.92
CA SER A 51 2.68 -26.83 -15.33
C SER A 51 2.43 -28.00 -14.38
N GLY A 52 2.05 -27.72 -13.13
CA GLY A 52 1.94 -28.71 -12.07
C GLY A 52 3.29 -29.21 -11.54
N GLU A 53 4.41 -28.61 -11.98
CA GLU A 53 5.74 -28.94 -11.50
C GLU A 53 5.92 -28.48 -10.05
N ILE A 54 6.64 -29.26 -9.24
CA ILE A 54 7.04 -28.81 -7.90
C ILE A 54 8.25 -27.89 -8.07
N LEU A 55 8.08 -26.62 -7.76
CA LEU A 55 9.15 -25.63 -7.80
C LEU A 55 10.21 -25.95 -6.75
N ASP A 56 11.48 -25.76 -7.12
CA ASP A 56 12.57 -25.88 -6.17
C ASP A 56 12.51 -24.76 -5.11
N ARG A 57 13.07 -25.06 -3.92
CA ARG A 57 13.03 -24.15 -2.79
C ARG A 57 13.60 -22.76 -3.09
N LYS A 58 14.69 -22.68 -3.86
CA LYS A 58 15.33 -21.39 -4.16
C LYS A 58 14.41 -20.53 -5.04
N THR A 59 13.72 -21.14 -6.00
CA THR A 59 12.73 -20.46 -6.83
C THR A 59 11.56 -19.92 -6.01
N VAL A 60 11.00 -20.74 -5.11
CA VAL A 60 9.92 -20.30 -4.21
C VAL A 60 10.37 -19.16 -3.29
N GLU A 61 11.54 -19.27 -2.68
CA GLU A 61 12.11 -18.24 -1.80
C GLU A 61 12.38 -16.93 -2.58
N THR A 62 12.90 -17.03 -3.81
CA THR A 62 13.18 -15.87 -4.67
C THR A 62 11.91 -15.16 -5.07
N GLY A 63 10.90 -15.88 -5.57
CA GLY A 63 9.62 -15.29 -5.96
C GLY A 63 8.87 -14.69 -4.78
N THR A 64 8.95 -15.32 -3.60
CA THR A 64 8.39 -14.78 -2.35
C THR A 64 9.04 -13.44 -1.99
N LYS A 65 10.38 -13.40 -2.00
CA LYS A 65 11.12 -12.18 -1.69
C LYS A 65 10.81 -11.06 -2.68
N GLU A 66 10.79 -11.37 -3.97
CA GLU A 66 10.45 -10.40 -5.01
C GLU A 66 9.04 -9.84 -4.83
N LEU A 67 8.05 -10.69 -4.53
CA LEU A 67 6.69 -10.26 -4.24
C LEU A 67 6.64 -9.35 -3.00
N GLN A 68 7.37 -9.65 -1.92
CA GLN A 68 7.45 -8.77 -0.74
C GLN A 68 8.04 -7.40 -1.09
N GLU A 69 9.11 -7.36 -1.89
CA GLU A 69 9.73 -6.11 -2.32
C GLU A 69 8.77 -5.27 -3.18
N MET A 70 7.97 -5.91 -4.04
CA MET A 70 6.96 -5.24 -4.86
C MET A 70 5.80 -4.71 -4.02
N ILE A 71 5.30 -5.48 -3.03
CA ILE A 71 4.27 -5.02 -2.10
C ILE A 71 4.79 -3.84 -1.27
N ALA A 72 6.02 -3.90 -0.77
CA ALA A 72 6.63 -2.83 0.03
C ALA A 72 6.82 -1.55 -0.80
N LEU A 73 7.26 -1.69 -2.05
CA LEU A 73 7.33 -0.56 -2.98
C LEU A 73 5.94 0.01 -3.25
N GLY A 74 4.95 -0.85 -3.48
CA GLY A 74 3.57 -0.45 -3.70
C GLY A 74 2.99 0.32 -2.51
N ASP A 75 3.21 -0.14 -1.28
CA ASP A 75 2.82 0.56 -0.05
C ASP A 75 3.45 1.95 0.03
N LYS A 76 4.75 2.06 -0.24
CA LYS A 76 5.44 3.35 -0.27
C LYS A 76 4.83 4.29 -1.30
N LEU A 77 4.62 3.81 -2.53
CA LEU A 77 4.00 4.60 -3.59
C LEU A 77 2.59 5.05 -3.15
N TRP A 78 1.75 4.12 -2.68
CA TRP A 78 0.36 4.34 -2.28
C TRP A 78 0.18 5.51 -1.29
N HIS A 79 1.17 5.71 -0.42
CA HIS A 79 1.18 6.73 0.63
C HIS A 79 1.97 8.00 0.29
N SER A 80 2.73 8.01 -0.81
CA SER A 80 3.61 9.12 -1.16
C SER A 80 2.83 10.30 -1.76
N ARG A 81 3.24 11.53 -1.38
CA ARG A 81 2.57 12.79 -1.77
C ARG A 81 3.49 13.72 -2.57
N ASP A 82 4.74 13.35 -2.72
CA ASP A 82 5.85 14.12 -3.27
C ASP A 82 6.54 13.40 -4.44
N LEU A 83 5.83 12.47 -5.08
CA LEU A 83 6.29 11.74 -6.26
C LEU A 83 5.68 12.30 -7.55
N PRO A 84 6.24 11.98 -8.74
CA PRO A 84 5.70 12.44 -10.02
C PRO A 84 4.21 12.13 -10.22
N MET A 85 3.68 11.07 -9.61
CA MET A 85 2.26 10.70 -9.67
C MET A 85 1.33 11.52 -8.76
N SER A 86 1.88 12.43 -7.95
CA SER A 86 1.17 13.24 -6.94
C SER A 86 1.23 14.73 -7.29
N GLY A 87 0.86 15.10 -8.52
CA GLY A 87 1.04 16.46 -9.05
C GLY A 87 0.31 17.57 -8.26
N ASN A 88 -0.77 17.22 -7.56
CA ASN A 88 -1.48 18.12 -6.63
C ASN A 88 -1.29 17.78 -5.14
N GLY A 89 -0.27 16.99 -4.80
CA GLY A 89 0.04 16.59 -3.42
C GLY A 89 -0.90 15.55 -2.82
N GLN A 90 -1.78 14.95 -3.62
CA GLN A 90 -2.61 13.81 -3.23
C GLN A 90 -1.88 12.48 -3.44
N ALA A 91 -2.21 11.51 -2.57
CA ALA A 91 -1.77 10.13 -2.65
C ALA A 91 -2.99 9.21 -2.78
N CYS A 92 -2.79 7.98 -3.27
CA CYS A 92 -3.85 6.98 -3.42
C CYS A 92 -4.59 6.75 -2.09
N ASN A 93 -3.85 6.68 -0.98
CA ASN A 93 -4.38 6.46 0.37
C ASN A 93 -5.37 7.53 0.86
N MET A 94 -5.38 8.72 0.26
CA MET A 94 -6.28 9.80 0.67
C MET A 94 -7.75 9.48 0.35
N CYS A 95 -8.00 8.69 -0.70
CA CYS A 95 -9.33 8.25 -1.11
C CYS A 95 -9.55 6.74 -0.93
N HIS A 96 -8.47 5.95 -0.99
CA HIS A 96 -8.52 4.50 -0.93
C HIS A 96 -7.61 3.98 0.20
N ALA A 97 -8.11 4.03 1.43
CA ALA A 97 -7.36 3.63 2.62
C ALA A 97 -6.78 2.21 2.49
N ASP A 98 -5.45 2.08 2.51
CA ASP A 98 -4.69 0.83 2.37
C ASP A 98 -5.14 -0.05 1.17
N GLY A 99 -5.69 0.56 0.11
CA GLY A 99 -6.19 -0.17 -1.06
C GLY A 99 -7.47 -1.00 -0.86
N SER A 100 -8.08 -0.95 0.33
CA SER A 100 -9.20 -1.82 0.73
C SER A 100 -10.49 -1.70 -0.11
N VAL A 101 -10.71 -0.54 -0.73
CA VAL A 101 -11.95 -0.21 -1.46
C VAL A 101 -11.74 -0.15 -2.98
N THR A 102 -10.66 -0.76 -3.48
CA THR A 102 -10.25 -0.67 -4.89
C THR A 102 -10.84 -1.80 -5.73
N HIS A 103 -11.20 -2.92 -5.11
CA HIS A 103 -11.84 -4.09 -5.73
C HIS A 103 -11.12 -4.60 -6.99
N PRO A 104 -9.79 -4.90 -6.94
CA PRO A 104 -9.04 -5.41 -8.09
C PRO A 104 -9.59 -6.73 -8.64
N GLU A 105 -10.22 -7.56 -7.80
CA GLU A 105 -10.84 -8.86 -8.14
C GLU A 105 -11.97 -8.76 -9.17
N THR A 106 -12.47 -7.55 -9.43
CA THR A 106 -13.53 -7.29 -10.41
C THR A 106 -13.00 -6.89 -11.79
N TYR A 107 -11.70 -6.67 -11.92
CA TYR A 107 -11.05 -6.32 -13.17
C TYR A 107 -10.72 -7.59 -13.99
N PRO A 108 -10.74 -7.53 -15.34
CA PRO A 108 -11.04 -6.36 -16.18
C PRO A 108 -12.53 -6.02 -16.20
N LYS A 109 -12.85 -4.72 -16.33
CA LYS A 109 -14.26 -4.25 -16.38
C LYS A 109 -14.43 -2.97 -17.17
N TYR A 110 -15.65 -2.73 -17.66
CA TYR A 110 -15.98 -1.49 -18.35
C TYR A 110 -15.85 -0.30 -17.39
N LYS A 111 -15.06 0.70 -17.78
CA LYS A 111 -14.87 1.94 -17.02
C LYS A 111 -15.41 3.10 -17.85
N PRO A 112 -16.54 3.73 -17.46
CA PRO A 112 -17.09 4.88 -18.18
C PRO A 112 -16.10 6.03 -18.36
N GLN A 113 -15.16 6.18 -17.42
CA GLN A 113 -14.10 7.19 -17.46
C GLN A 113 -13.12 6.99 -18.63
N LEU A 114 -12.96 5.75 -19.07
CA LEU A 114 -12.05 5.36 -20.15
C LEU A 114 -12.80 5.03 -21.45
N GLY A 115 -14.08 4.66 -21.35
CA GLY A 115 -14.93 4.33 -22.50
C GLY A 115 -14.76 2.91 -23.03
N HIS A 116 -13.95 2.07 -22.36
CA HIS A 116 -13.69 0.67 -22.73
C HIS A 116 -13.55 -0.24 -21.50
N VAL A 117 -13.43 -1.55 -21.76
CA VAL A 117 -13.05 -2.54 -20.75
C VAL A 117 -11.58 -2.35 -20.41
N ALA A 118 -11.29 -1.91 -19.20
CA ALA A 118 -9.96 -1.56 -18.76
C ALA A 118 -9.41 -2.61 -17.79
N THR A 119 -8.09 -2.75 -17.80
CA THR A 119 -7.29 -3.39 -16.74
C THR A 119 -7.22 -2.50 -15.50
N VAL A 120 -6.77 -3.07 -14.39
CA VAL A 120 -6.55 -2.31 -13.16
C VAL A 120 -5.46 -1.24 -13.35
N GLN A 121 -4.39 -1.54 -14.10
CA GLN A 121 -3.29 -0.60 -14.37
C GLN A 121 -3.74 0.59 -15.22
N GLU A 122 -4.59 0.38 -16.23
CA GLU A 122 -5.17 1.48 -16.99
C GLU A 122 -5.99 2.41 -16.10
N MET A 123 -6.80 1.84 -15.19
CA MET A 123 -7.54 2.67 -14.23
C MET A 123 -6.60 3.40 -13.26
N MET A 124 -5.54 2.75 -12.79
CA MET A 124 -4.52 3.41 -11.95
C MET A 124 -3.87 4.58 -12.68
N GLY A 125 -3.50 4.40 -13.96
CA GLY A 125 -2.99 5.48 -14.80
C GLY A 125 -3.96 6.65 -14.92
N TRP A 126 -5.25 6.37 -15.09
CA TRP A 126 -6.30 7.40 -15.09
C TRP A 126 -6.41 8.13 -13.74
N CYS A 127 -6.39 7.40 -12.61
CA CYS A 127 -6.42 7.98 -11.27
C CYS A 127 -5.22 8.89 -11.01
N ILE A 128 -4.04 8.52 -11.50
CA ILE A 128 -2.83 9.34 -11.40
C ILE A 128 -2.97 10.62 -12.24
N ALA A 129 -3.42 10.49 -13.49
CA ALA A 129 -3.52 11.61 -14.42
C ALA A 129 -4.60 12.63 -14.02
N ILE A 130 -5.78 12.15 -13.61
CA ILE A 130 -6.97 12.99 -13.46
C ILE A 130 -7.16 13.45 -12.00
N PRO A 131 -7.49 12.58 -11.02
CA PRO A 131 -7.55 12.96 -9.61
C PRO A 131 -6.26 13.54 -9.03
N ASN A 132 -5.12 12.89 -9.24
CA ASN A 132 -3.85 13.32 -8.62
C ASN A 132 -3.10 14.38 -9.45
N GLN A 133 -3.55 14.66 -10.68
CA GLN A 133 -2.90 15.58 -11.61
C GLN A 133 -1.39 15.30 -11.80
N GLY A 134 -1.00 14.04 -11.63
CA GLY A 134 0.38 13.59 -11.72
C GLY A 134 0.73 12.99 -13.08
N LYS A 135 1.96 12.52 -13.20
CA LYS A 135 2.47 11.77 -14.34
C LYS A 135 2.25 10.26 -14.13
N PRO A 136 1.40 9.60 -14.94
CA PRO A 136 1.22 8.15 -14.88
C PRO A 136 2.52 7.40 -15.17
N TYR A 137 2.69 6.25 -14.50
CA TYR A 137 3.73 5.30 -14.87
C TYR A 137 3.32 4.52 -16.13
N PRO A 138 4.28 4.06 -16.96
CA PRO A 138 3.98 3.18 -18.07
C PRO A 138 3.31 1.87 -17.60
N LEU A 139 2.44 1.32 -18.44
CA LEU A 139 1.89 -0.02 -18.20
C LEU A 139 3.02 -1.05 -18.12
N GLY A 140 2.93 -1.95 -17.15
CA GLY A 140 3.96 -2.97 -16.89
C GLY A 140 5.26 -2.44 -16.29
N SER A 141 5.36 -1.14 -15.94
CA SER A 141 6.55 -0.64 -15.23
C SER A 141 6.67 -1.25 -13.84
N LYS A 142 7.87 -1.19 -13.25
CA LYS A 142 8.10 -1.65 -11.88
C LYS A 142 7.14 -0.97 -10.89
N GLU A 143 6.93 0.33 -11.03
CA GLU A 143 6.05 1.11 -10.17
C GLU A 143 4.58 0.72 -10.34
N MET A 144 4.12 0.54 -11.59
CA MET A 144 2.74 0.15 -11.85
C MET A 144 2.45 -1.28 -11.36
N ASN A 145 3.38 -2.21 -11.57
CA ASN A 145 3.28 -3.57 -11.05
C ASN A 145 3.33 -3.60 -9.51
N ALA A 146 4.10 -2.70 -8.87
CA ALA A 146 4.17 -2.61 -7.42
C ALA A 146 2.86 -2.09 -6.81
N LEU A 147 2.26 -1.06 -7.41
CA LEU A 147 0.93 -0.56 -7.04
C LEU A 147 -0.14 -1.66 -7.17
N GLU A 148 -0.12 -2.41 -8.28
CA GLU A 148 -1.04 -3.53 -8.49
C GLU A 148 -0.82 -4.66 -7.48
N ALA A 149 0.43 -5.04 -7.20
CA ALA A 149 0.76 -6.06 -6.22
C ALA A 149 0.24 -5.69 -4.82
N TYR A 150 0.46 -4.44 -4.41
CA TYR A 150 -0.05 -3.93 -3.13
C TYR A 150 -1.59 -3.90 -3.09
N MET A 151 -2.24 -3.47 -4.18
CA MET A 151 -3.69 -3.45 -4.28
C MET A 151 -4.29 -4.86 -4.15
N ASN A 152 -3.77 -5.83 -4.91
CA ASN A 152 -4.22 -7.22 -4.86
C ASN A 152 -3.92 -7.87 -3.51
N TRP A 153 -2.75 -7.58 -2.91
CA TRP A 153 -2.41 -8.09 -1.59
C TRP A 153 -3.46 -7.70 -0.55
N ASN A 154 -3.90 -6.45 -0.53
CA ASN A 154 -4.91 -5.96 0.42
C ASN A 154 -6.33 -6.48 0.14
N ASN A 155 -6.58 -7.04 -1.04
CA ASN A 155 -7.87 -7.62 -1.44
C ASN A 155 -7.81 -9.15 -1.63
N ARG A 156 -6.75 -9.80 -1.15
CA ARG A 156 -6.57 -11.25 -1.28
C ARG A 156 -7.69 -12.01 -0.57
N GLY A 157 -8.09 -13.15 -1.13
CA GLY A 157 -9.17 -13.99 -0.59
C GLY A 157 -10.57 -13.59 -1.04
N GLN A 158 -10.71 -12.46 -1.76
CA GLN A 158 -11.95 -12.15 -2.46
C GLN A 158 -12.18 -13.12 -3.63
N ILE A 159 -13.45 -13.35 -3.98
CA ILE A 159 -13.82 -14.14 -5.15
C ILE A 159 -13.61 -13.28 -6.39
N MET A 160 -12.96 -13.84 -7.42
CA MET A 160 -12.81 -13.12 -8.70
C MET A 160 -14.16 -13.04 -9.41
N GLU A 161 -14.64 -11.82 -9.62
CA GLU A 161 -15.95 -11.50 -10.19
C GLU A 161 -15.80 -10.50 -11.34
N ILE A 162 -15.30 -10.99 -12.47
CA ILE A 162 -14.91 -10.18 -13.64
C ILE A 162 -16.09 -9.37 -14.17
N GLY A 163 -15.89 -8.06 -14.36
CA GLY A 163 -16.89 -7.17 -14.94
C GLY A 163 -17.88 -6.61 -13.92
N ALA A 164 -17.83 -7.03 -12.66
CA ALA A 164 -18.70 -6.51 -11.62
C ALA A 164 -18.45 -5.00 -11.40
N ALA A 165 -19.53 -4.23 -11.39
CA ALA A 165 -19.51 -2.93 -10.74
C ALA A 165 -19.23 -3.15 -9.24
N PRO A 166 -18.53 -2.24 -8.53
CA PRO A 166 -18.39 -2.37 -7.09
C PRO A 166 -19.80 -2.54 -6.50
N SER A 167 -20.11 -3.70 -5.93
CA SER A 167 -21.39 -3.93 -5.28
C SER A 167 -21.44 -3.08 -4.02
N ASN A 168 -22.59 -2.45 -3.76
CA ASN A 168 -22.86 -1.83 -2.46
C ASN A 168 -22.98 -2.95 -1.42
N SER A 169 -21.85 -3.48 -0.93
CA SER A 169 -21.80 -4.43 0.18
C SER A 169 -21.13 -3.79 1.37
#